data_AF-A0A9E5NSS9-F1
#
_entry.id   AF-A0A9E5NSS9-F1
#
_cell.length_a   1.000
_cell.length_b   1.000
_cell.length_c   1.000
_cell.angle_alpha   90.00
_cell.angle_beta   90.00
_cell.angle_gamma   90.00
#
_symmetry.space_group_name_H-M   'P 1'
#
loop_
_entity.id
_entity.type
_entity.pdbx_description
1 polymer ?
#
loop_
_entity_poly.entity_id
_entity_poly.type
_entity_poly.pdbx_seq_one_letter_code
_entity_poly.pdbx_strand_id
1 'polypeptide(L)' 'MAGDKELIERLEKWVGEHPEDADVPHIHLTTQKEFTIRGILEQLVEEEETGVAIVEDELLEIKGLIKDWMGG' A
#
# COMPACT_ATOMS: atom_id res chain seq x y z
N MET A 1 15.19 -2.78 -2.61
CA MET A 1 14.12 -3.41 -3.40
C MET A 1 13.98 -4.90 -3.04
N ALA A 2 13.87 -5.23 -1.76
CA ALA A 2 13.48 -6.57 -1.29
C ALA A 2 12.24 -6.49 -0.39
N GLY A 3 12.06 -5.36 0.30
CA GLY A 3 10.89 -5.11 1.16
C GLY A 3 9.60 -4.80 0.41
N ASP A 4 9.66 -4.21 -0.80
CA ASP A 4 8.44 -3.81 -1.53
C ASP A 4 7.72 -5.03 -2.10
N LYS A 5 8.48 -6.01 -2.63
CA LYS A 5 7.92 -7.28 -3.10
C LYS A 5 7.28 -8.10 -1.99
N GLU A 6 7.92 -8.18 -0.84
CA GLU A 6 7.35 -8.84 0.34
C GLU A 6 6.06 -8.12 0.80
N LEU A 7 6.04 -6.79 0.75
CA LEU A 7 4.86 -5.99 1.07
C LEU A 7 3.70 -6.25 0.10
N ILE A 8 3.98 -6.31 -1.20
CA ILE A 8 3.00 -6.65 -2.25
C ILE A 8 2.39 -8.02 -1.97
N GLU A 9 3.21 -9.07 -1.82
CA GLU A 9 2.71 -10.44 -1.59
C GLU A 9 1.82 -10.53 -0.34
N ARG A 10 2.17 -9.79 0.72
CA ARG A 10 1.39 -9.74 1.96
C ARG A 10 0.09 -8.97 1.79
N LEU A 11 0.10 -7.86 1.05
CA LEU A 11 -1.09 -7.09 0.70
C LEU A 11 -2.02 -7.89 -0.20
N GLU A 12 -1.51 -8.55 -1.24
CA GLU A 12 -2.31 -9.41 -2.12
C GLU A 12 -3.02 -10.50 -1.32
N LYS A 13 -2.28 -11.17 -0.42
CA LYS A 13 -2.87 -12.18 0.47
C LYS A 13 -3.95 -11.58 1.36
N TRP A 14 -3.67 -10.47 2.03
CA TRP A 14 -4.62 -9.84 2.94
C TRP A 14 -5.87 -9.34 2.22
N VAL A 15 -5.71 -8.70 1.06
CA VAL A 15 -6.83 -8.26 0.20
C VAL A 15 -7.65 -9.45 -0.29
N GLY A 16 -7.03 -10.59 -0.56
CA GLY A 16 -7.71 -11.83 -0.90
C GLY A 16 -8.50 -12.44 0.28
N GLU A 17 -7.97 -12.31 1.51
CA GLU A 17 -8.63 -12.77 2.74
C GLU A 17 -9.72 -11.81 3.23
N HIS A 18 -9.56 -10.51 2.97
CA HIS A 18 -10.40 -9.40 3.43
C HIS A 18 -10.80 -8.45 2.30
N PRO A 19 -11.53 -8.92 1.27
CA PRO A 19 -11.81 -8.11 0.08
C PRO A 19 -12.73 -6.92 0.36
N GLU A 20 -13.65 -7.04 1.31
CA GLU A 20 -14.56 -5.96 1.70
C GLU A 20 -13.84 -4.84 2.46
N ASP A 21 -12.90 -5.20 3.34
CA ASP A 21 -12.08 -4.25 4.09
C ASP A 21 -11.05 -3.55 3.18
N ALA A 22 -10.59 -4.23 2.12
CA ALA A 22 -9.62 -3.68 1.18
C ALA A 22 -10.13 -2.45 0.40
N ASP A 23 -11.44 -2.35 0.22
CA ASP A 23 -12.12 -1.25 -0.47
C ASP A 23 -12.63 -0.16 0.49
N VAL A 24 -12.39 -0.30 1.80
CA VAL A 24 -12.75 0.71 2.79
C VAL A 24 -11.81 1.92 2.64
N PRO A 25 -12.36 3.15 2.49
CA PRO A 25 -11.56 4.36 2.46
C PRO A 25 -10.98 4.67 3.85
N HIS A 26 -9.68 4.90 3.89
CA HIS A 26 -8.93 5.39 5.03
C HIS A 26 -8.41 6.78 4.73
N ILE A 27 -8.37 7.65 5.74
CA ILE A 27 -7.80 8.99 5.62
C ILE A 27 -6.45 9.01 6.31
N HIS A 28 -5.41 9.38 5.58
CA HIS A 28 -4.11 9.65 6.16
C HIS A 28 -4.15 10.99 6.90
N LEU A 29 -3.98 10.97 8.22
CA LEU A 29 -4.25 12.15 9.07
C LEU A 29 -3.30 13.33 8.79
N THR A 30 -2.06 13.07 8.35
CA THR A 30 -1.07 14.11 8.05
C THR A 30 -1.35 14.80 6.72
N THR A 31 -1.64 14.02 5.67
CA THR A 31 -1.80 14.54 4.30
C THR A 31 -3.27 14.82 3.95
N GLN A 32 -4.20 14.37 4.81
CA GLN A 32 -5.66 14.39 4.60
C GLN A 32 -6.12 13.69 3.32
N LYS A 33 -5.27 12.88 2.70
CA LYS A 33 -5.63 12.10 1.52
C LYS A 33 -6.37 10.84 1.92
N GLU A 34 -7.40 10.55 1.14
CA GLU A 34 -8.11 9.28 1.21
C GLU A 34 -7.36 8.22 0.38
N PHE A 35 -7.23 7.01 0.93
CA PHE A 35 -6.64 5.86 0.26
C PHE A 35 -7.39 4.59 0.67
N THR A 36 -7.35 3.57 -0.19
CA THR A 36 -7.83 2.22 0.15
C THR A 36 -6.64 1.26 0.12
N ILE A 37 -6.72 0.16 0.85
CA ILE A 37 -5.64 -0.85 0.84
C ILE A 37 -5.48 -1.43 -0.56
N ARG A 38 -6.59 -1.65 -1.29
CA ARG A 38 -6.54 -2.06 -2.70
C ARG A 38 -5.82 -1.03 -3.57
N GLY A 39 -6.13 0.25 -3.41
CA GLY A 39 -5.51 1.32 -4.19
C GLY A 39 -4.00 1.47 -3.93
N ILE A 40 -3.53 1.16 -2.72
CA ILE A 40 -2.09 1.13 -2.44
C ILE A 40 -1.43 -0.11 -3.04
N LEU A 41 -2.08 -1.27 -2.97
CA LEU A 41 -1.59 -2.48 -3.63
C LEU A 41 -1.43 -2.28 -5.14
N GLU A 42 -2.43 -1.70 -5.82
CA GLU A 42 -2.37 -1.42 -7.26
C GLU A 42 -1.19 -0.52 -7.63
N GLN A 43 -0.94 0.52 -6.83
CA GLN A 43 0.19 1.43 -7.04
C GLN A 43 1.55 0.76 -6.79
N LEU A 44 1.64 -0.13 -5.80
CA LEU A 44 2.85 -0.90 -5.55
C LEU A 44 3.14 -1.90 -6.67
N VAL A 45 2.11 -2.57 -7.20
CA VAL A 45 2.22 -3.46 -8.36
C VAL A 45 2.64 -2.68 -9.60
N GLU A 46 2.03 -1.52 -9.86
CA GLU A 46 2.39 -0.65 -10.99
C GLU A 46 3.86 -0.17 -10.89
N GLU A 47 4.33 0.19 -9.70
CA GLU A 47 5.73 0.54 -9.45
C GLU A 47 6.68 -0.64 -9.75
N GLU A 48 6.31 -1.86 -9.36
CA GLU A 48 7.08 -3.07 -9.64
C GLU A 48 7.11 -3.39 -11.15
N GLU A 49 5.97 -3.27 -11.85
CA GLU A 49 5.86 -3.56 -13.27
C GLU A 49 6.54 -2.53 -14.17
N THR A 50 6.41 -1.24 -13.83
CA THR A 50 6.96 -0.13 -14.62
C THR A 50 8.40 0.21 -14.24
N GLY A 51 8.83 -0.19 -13.04
CA GLY A 51 10.11 0.22 -12.45
C GLY A 51 10.18 1.71 -12.09
N VAL A 52 9.05 2.44 -12.18
CA VAL A 52 8.96 3.86 -11.84
C VAL A 52 8.57 3.98 -10.38
N ALA A 53 9.54 4.35 -9.55
CA ALA A 53 9.28 4.64 -8.15
C ALA A 53 8.31 5.83 -8.04
N ILE A 54 7.21 5.64 -7.33
CA ILE A 54 6.33 6.74 -6.98
C ILE A 54 7.00 7.50 -5.83
N VAL A 55 7.55 8.66 -6.17
CA VAL A 55 8.30 9.54 -5.25
C VAL A 55 7.41 10.58 -4.56
N GLU A 56 6.09 10.43 -4.62
CA GLU A 56 5.22 11.25 -3.80
C GLU A 56 5.49 10.91 -2.32
N ASP A 57 6.01 11.87 -1.57
CA ASP A 57 6.36 11.73 -0.14
C ASP A 57 5.21 11.10 0.67
N GLU A 58 3.98 11.36 0.25
CA GLU A 58 2.74 10.87 0.84
C GLU A 58 2.58 9.34 0.69
N LEU A 59 2.93 8.78 -0.46
CA LEU A 59 2.91 7.34 -0.70
C LEU A 59 4.01 6.63 0.08
N LEU A 60 5.16 7.29 0.27
CA LEU A 60 6.21 6.76 1.14
C LEU A 60 5.74 6.68 2.60
N GLU A 61 5.03 7.71 3.10
CA GLU A 61 4.44 7.68 4.44
C GLU A 61 3.35 6.60 4.58
N ILE A 62 2.44 6.48 3.59
CA ILE A 62 1.40 5.45 3.61
C ILE A 62 1.99 4.03 3.52
N LYS A 63 2.99 3.81 2.66
CA LYS A 63 3.72 2.53 2.58
C LYS A 63 4.39 2.19 3.92
N GLY A 64 4.98 3.18 4.59
CA GLY A 64 5.55 3.01 5.93
C GLY A 64 4.51 2.56 6.96
N LEU A 65 3.35 3.24 7.01
CA LEU A 65 2.26 2.90 7.92
C LEU A 65 1.71 1.49 7.67
N ILE A 66 1.53 1.11 6.41
CA ILE A 66 1.03 -0.23 6.05
C ILE A 66 2.05 -1.30 6.43
N LYS A 67 3.34 -1.03 6.25
CA LYS A 67 4.41 -1.92 6.65
C LYS A 67 4.45 -2.13 8.17
N ASP A 68 4.32 -1.06 8.94
CA ASP A 68 4.23 -1.12 10.40
C ASP A 68 2.97 -1.88 10.85
N TRP A 69 1.82 -1.61 10.22
CA TRP A 69 0.56 -2.29 10.51
C TRP A 69 0.63 -3.80 10.27
N MET A 70 1.31 -4.23 9.21
CA MET A 70 1.50 -5.65 8.94
C MET A 70 2.53 -6.30 9.89
N GLY A 71 3.18 -5.56 10.79
CA GLY A 71 4.14 -6.13 11.74
C GLY A 71 5.54 -6.23 11.15
N GLY A 72 6.03 -5.10 10.64
CA GLY A 72 7.43 -4.89 10.25
C GLY A 72 8.42 -5.17 11.37
#